data_AF-A0A512PE45-F1
#
_entry.id   AF-A0A512PE45-F1
#
_cell.length_a   1.000
_cell.length_b   1.000
_cell.length_c   1.000
_cell.angle_alpha   90.00
_cell.angle_beta   90.00
_cell.angle_gamma   90.00
#
_symmetry.space_group_name_H-M   'P 1'
#
loop_
_entity.id
_entity.type
_entity.pdbx_description
1 polymer ?
#
loop_
_entity_poly.entity_id
_entity_poly.type
_entity_poly.pdbx_seq_one_letter_code
_entity_poly.pdbx_strand_id
1 'polypeptide(L)'
;MLRPVGSGSASSVPESDRTLVEDVLAQGAEDWVHAPQLLDIAGCAGGVRAEVWRDVAIGLLARLVADGLITIGWVTEGRHRPWGGTQGEAVLRLAREWSSRPSPFVRAGDLFWLAVTPAGDAIGRAVWAREDPASEDDEFDGAAVPRPVPRPGEPGLGDEVLALGSSRLLRPGDLLDAASRSGVAGQESRELLALGVLAGLVAAGRVRMGEVAAESFVAWQVPPADALLRVARLWSASEAGDRSAAAGVWVRVENGAESP
;
A
#
# COMPACT_ATOMS: atom_id res chain seq x y z
N MET A 1 -13.82 -9.53 -50.86
CA MET A 1 -12.47 -9.09 -50.47
C MET A 1 -12.58 -8.27 -49.20
N LEU A 2 -12.24 -8.86 -48.04
CA LEU A 2 -12.26 -8.19 -46.74
C LEU A 2 -10.83 -7.76 -46.42
N ARG A 3 -10.63 -6.48 -46.07
CA ARG A 3 -9.32 -5.95 -45.65
C ARG A 3 -9.02 -6.43 -44.23
N PRO A 4 -7.79 -6.88 -43.93
CA PRO A 4 -7.39 -7.19 -42.56
C PRO A 4 -7.35 -5.91 -41.73
N VAL A 5 -7.96 -5.96 -40.54
CA VAL A 5 -7.86 -4.92 -39.52
C VAL A 5 -6.42 -4.94 -39.00
N GLY A 6 -5.69 -3.86 -39.19
CA GLY A 6 -4.32 -3.73 -38.72
C GLY A 6 -4.28 -3.83 -37.20
N SER A 7 -3.48 -4.77 -36.68
CA SER A 7 -3.07 -4.80 -35.28
C SER A 7 -2.38 -3.48 -34.95
N GLY A 8 -3.10 -2.57 -34.31
CA GLY A 8 -2.52 -1.36 -33.73
C GLY A 8 -1.44 -1.79 -32.75
N SER A 9 -0.20 -1.37 -33.03
CA SER A 9 0.91 -1.52 -32.09
C SER A 9 0.49 -0.81 -30.82
N ALA A 10 0.35 -1.56 -29.72
CA ALA A 10 0.18 -0.96 -28.41
C ALA A 10 1.41 -0.08 -28.19
N SER A 11 1.22 1.24 -28.14
CA SER A 11 2.25 2.16 -27.67
C SER A 11 2.65 1.66 -26.29
N SER A 12 3.86 1.12 -26.19
CA SER A 12 4.48 0.86 -24.91
C SER A 12 4.78 2.23 -24.34
N VAL A 13 3.94 2.68 -23.41
CA VAL A 13 4.28 3.79 -22.53
C VAL A 13 5.65 3.43 -21.95
N PRO A 14 6.67 4.31 -22.03
CA PRO A 14 7.95 4.04 -21.39
C PRO A 14 7.66 3.73 -19.93
N GLU A 15 7.97 2.51 -19.52
CA GLU A 15 7.81 2.04 -18.17
C GLU A 15 8.73 2.93 -17.32
N SER A 16 8.14 3.83 -16.54
CA SER A 16 8.90 4.73 -15.67
C SER A 16 9.74 3.85 -14.74
N ASP A 17 11.04 4.10 -14.66
CA ASP A 17 11.95 3.39 -13.74
C ASP A 17 11.67 3.74 -12.26
N ARG A 18 10.67 4.60 -11.98
CA ARG A 18 10.26 4.96 -10.63
C ARG A 18 9.57 3.80 -9.92
N THR A 19 9.92 3.64 -8.66
CA THR A 19 9.14 2.87 -7.68
C THR A 19 7.87 3.62 -7.29
N LEU A 20 6.88 2.91 -6.74
CA LEU A 20 5.64 3.53 -6.27
C LEU A 20 5.90 4.49 -5.09
N VAL A 21 6.90 4.18 -4.27
CA VAL A 21 7.41 5.07 -3.22
C VAL A 21 7.94 6.37 -3.82
N GLU A 22 8.78 6.29 -4.85
CA GLU A 22 9.32 7.48 -5.53
C GLU A 22 8.22 8.32 -6.16
N ASP A 23 7.21 7.71 -6.79
CA ASP A 23 6.08 8.46 -7.37
C ASP A 23 5.33 9.29 -6.32
N VAL A 24 5.02 8.71 -5.15
CA VAL A 24 4.35 9.47 -4.07
C VAL A 24 5.23 10.60 -3.56
N LEU A 25 6.52 10.37 -3.40
CA LEU A 25 7.44 11.38 -2.86
C LEU A 25 7.75 12.49 -3.86
N ALA A 26 7.86 12.17 -5.16
CA ALA A 26 8.03 13.15 -6.23
C ALA A 26 6.82 14.09 -6.31
N GLN A 27 5.60 13.53 -6.32
CA GLN A 27 4.37 14.32 -6.26
C GLN A 27 4.28 15.14 -4.96
N GLY A 28 4.64 14.50 -3.85
CA GLY A 28 4.64 15.10 -2.52
C GLY A 28 5.62 16.28 -2.33
N ALA A 29 6.71 16.32 -3.11
CA ALA A 29 7.70 17.39 -3.08
C ALA A 29 7.24 18.67 -3.79
N GLU A 30 6.22 18.56 -4.67
CA GLU A 30 5.59 19.68 -5.35
C GLU A 30 4.38 20.21 -4.58
N ASP A 31 3.50 19.31 -4.12
CA ASP A 31 2.29 19.66 -3.37
C ASP A 31 1.85 18.49 -2.46
N TRP A 32 0.78 18.65 -1.67
CA TRP A 32 0.20 17.57 -0.89
C TRP A 32 -0.42 16.49 -1.78
N VAL A 33 -0.20 15.24 -1.39
CA VAL A 33 -0.84 14.09 -2.04
C VAL A 33 -2.15 13.77 -1.32
N HIS A 34 -3.23 13.58 -2.09
CA HIS A 34 -4.53 13.17 -1.56
C HIS A 34 -4.92 11.75 -1.97
N ALA A 35 -5.94 11.18 -1.31
CA ALA A 35 -6.34 9.79 -1.51
C ALA A 35 -6.59 9.37 -2.98
N PRO A 36 -7.27 10.16 -3.85
CA PRO A 36 -7.39 9.83 -5.27
C PRO A 36 -6.05 9.67 -6.00
N GLN A 37 -5.12 10.63 -5.85
CA GLN A 37 -3.77 10.56 -6.46
C GLN A 37 -3.00 9.35 -5.98
N LEU A 38 -3.04 9.05 -4.67
CA LEU A 38 -2.40 7.85 -4.14
C LEU A 38 -2.99 6.57 -4.75
N LEU A 39 -4.30 6.52 -4.95
CA LEU A 39 -4.97 5.39 -5.58
C LEU A 39 -4.58 5.26 -7.06
N ASP A 40 -4.43 6.38 -7.78
CA ASP A 40 -3.97 6.38 -9.17
C ASP A 40 -2.51 5.85 -9.26
N ILE A 41 -1.62 6.29 -8.37
CA ILE A 41 -0.24 5.75 -8.24
C ILE A 41 -0.29 4.24 -7.95
N ALA A 42 -1.11 3.82 -6.98
CA ALA A 42 -1.28 2.40 -6.67
C ALA A 42 -1.83 1.60 -7.86
N GLY A 43 -2.58 2.21 -8.77
CA GLY A 43 -3.05 1.59 -10.01
C GLY A 43 -1.92 1.23 -10.99
N CYS A 44 -0.79 1.94 -10.93
CA CYS A 44 0.41 1.62 -11.72
C CYS A 44 1.04 0.27 -11.34
N ALA A 45 0.74 -0.25 -10.14
CA ALA A 45 1.12 -1.59 -9.71
C ALA A 45 0.47 -2.73 -10.55
N GLY A 46 -0.52 -2.39 -11.36
CA GLY A 46 -1.38 -3.34 -12.07
C GLY A 46 -2.49 -3.90 -11.19
N GLY A 47 -2.90 -5.14 -11.48
CA GLY A 47 -4.07 -5.75 -10.86
C GLY A 47 -5.39 -5.34 -11.53
N VAL A 48 -6.36 -6.25 -11.48
CA VAL A 48 -7.63 -6.13 -12.24
C VAL A 48 -8.82 -5.74 -11.37
N ARG A 49 -8.60 -5.46 -10.08
CA ARG A 49 -9.64 -5.21 -9.08
C ARG A 49 -9.37 -3.93 -8.32
N ALA A 50 -10.41 -3.13 -8.11
CA ALA A 50 -10.30 -1.85 -7.45
C ALA A 50 -9.90 -1.99 -5.96
N GLU A 51 -10.30 -3.09 -5.31
CA GLU A 51 -9.91 -3.37 -3.92
C GLU A 51 -8.40 -3.60 -3.79
N VAL A 52 -7.78 -4.21 -4.81
CA VAL A 52 -6.33 -4.43 -4.84
C VAL A 52 -5.58 -3.09 -4.87
N TRP A 53 -6.07 -2.11 -5.65
CA TRP A 53 -5.45 -0.77 -5.68
C TRP A 53 -5.55 -0.07 -4.33
N ARG A 54 -6.70 -0.17 -3.65
CA ARG A 54 -6.85 0.38 -2.29
C ARG A 54 -5.88 -0.29 -1.33
N ASP A 55 -5.78 -1.61 -1.37
CA ASP A 55 -4.93 -2.35 -0.45
C ASP A 55 -3.45 -2.03 -0.73
N VAL A 56 -3.02 -1.93 -2.00
CA VAL A 56 -1.68 -1.42 -2.37
C VAL A 56 -1.47 0.00 -1.83
N ALA A 57 -2.43 0.92 -2.00
CA ALA A 57 -2.33 2.29 -1.47
C ALA A 57 -2.19 2.33 0.06
N ILE A 58 -2.93 1.50 0.79
CA ILE A 58 -2.80 1.38 2.26
C ILE A 58 -1.43 0.83 2.64
N GLY A 59 -0.93 -0.18 1.93
CA GLY A 59 0.41 -0.71 2.14
C GLY A 59 1.50 0.33 1.90
N LEU A 60 1.37 1.12 0.83
CA LEU A 60 2.27 2.21 0.49
C LEU A 60 2.32 3.27 1.60
N LEU A 61 1.17 3.62 2.17
CA LEU A 61 1.12 4.51 3.33
C LEU A 61 1.78 3.93 4.56
N ALA A 62 1.50 2.66 4.88
CA ALA A 62 2.11 1.98 6.01
C ALA A 62 3.64 1.96 5.88
N ARG A 63 4.16 1.71 4.68
CA ARG A 63 5.58 1.76 4.36
C ARG A 63 6.18 3.15 4.53
N LEU A 64 5.62 4.15 3.85
CA LEU A 64 6.11 5.54 3.91
C LEU A 64 6.07 6.12 5.33
N VAL A 65 5.05 5.80 6.13
CA VAL A 65 4.95 6.18 7.54
C VAL A 65 5.98 5.44 8.39
N ALA A 66 6.16 4.14 8.16
CA ALA A 66 7.13 3.33 8.91
C ALA A 66 8.56 3.84 8.72
N ASP A 67 8.89 4.31 7.52
CA ASP A 67 10.18 4.89 7.15
C ASP A 67 10.27 6.39 7.51
N GLY A 68 9.19 6.98 8.05
CA GLY A 68 9.16 8.37 8.49
C GLY A 68 9.20 9.40 7.37
N LEU A 69 8.74 9.03 6.17
CA LEU A 69 8.85 9.86 4.96
C LEU A 69 7.65 10.79 4.76
N ILE A 70 6.48 10.45 5.32
CA ILE A 70 5.24 11.23 5.20
C ILE A 70 4.55 11.43 6.55
N THR A 71 3.62 12.39 6.59
CA THR A 71 2.69 12.61 7.69
C THR A 71 1.25 12.68 7.19
N ILE A 72 0.35 11.93 7.83
CA ILE A 72 -1.08 11.88 7.48
C ILE A 72 -1.85 12.96 8.25
N GLY A 73 -2.69 13.72 7.56
CA GLY A 73 -3.41 14.83 8.17
C GLY A 73 -4.59 15.37 7.38
N TRP A 74 -5.07 16.53 7.82
CA TRP A 74 -6.06 17.35 7.14
C TRP A 74 -5.42 18.60 6.56
N VAL A 75 -5.96 19.11 5.47
CA VAL A 75 -5.69 20.48 5.03
C VAL A 75 -6.80 21.37 5.57
N THR A 76 -6.43 22.38 6.36
CA THR A 76 -7.37 23.35 6.93
C THR A 76 -6.74 24.72 6.80
N GLU A 77 -7.48 25.69 6.27
CA GLU A 77 -7.00 27.06 6.06
C GLU A 77 -5.70 27.12 5.23
N GLY A 78 -5.60 26.26 4.21
CA GLY A 78 -4.41 26.20 3.34
C GLY A 78 -3.14 25.73 4.05
N ARG A 79 -3.27 24.94 5.13
CA ARG A 79 -2.13 24.31 5.81
C ARG A 79 -2.44 22.86 6.15
N HIS A 80 -1.44 22.00 6.01
CA HIS A 80 -1.50 20.63 6.52
C HIS A 80 -1.43 20.63 8.06
N ARG A 81 -2.34 19.89 8.67
CA ARG A 81 -2.42 19.64 10.10
C ARG A 81 -2.41 18.13 10.31
N PRO A 82 -1.34 17.55 10.88
CA PRO A 82 -1.28 16.14 11.20
C PRO A 82 -2.47 15.71 12.05
N TRP A 83 -2.94 14.49 11.86
CA TRP A 83 -3.92 13.91 12.78
C TRP A 83 -3.33 13.76 14.19
N GLY A 84 -4.19 13.86 15.21
CA GLY A 84 -3.80 13.55 16.57
C GLY A 84 -3.51 12.05 16.74
N GLY A 85 -2.61 11.73 17.67
CA GLY A 85 -2.13 10.37 17.91
C GLY A 85 -0.80 10.08 17.21
N THR A 86 -0.43 8.81 17.19
CA THR A 86 0.76 8.33 16.47
C THR A 86 0.45 8.14 14.98
N GLN A 87 1.48 8.21 14.12
CA GLN A 87 1.29 7.98 12.69
C GLN A 87 0.86 6.54 12.38
N GLY A 88 1.24 5.56 13.21
CA GLY A 88 0.74 4.18 13.09
C GLY A 88 -0.76 4.08 13.35
N GLU A 89 -1.28 4.81 14.34
CA GLU A 89 -2.72 4.89 14.59
C GLU A 89 -3.45 5.58 13.43
N ALA A 90 -2.83 6.58 12.79
CA ALA A 90 -3.37 7.20 11.58
C ALA A 90 -3.51 6.20 10.42
N VAL A 91 -2.51 5.35 10.20
CA VAL A 91 -2.56 4.26 9.20
C VAL A 91 -3.69 3.28 9.51
N LEU A 92 -3.83 2.81 10.75
CA LEU A 92 -4.90 1.88 11.12
C LEU A 92 -6.30 2.50 11.05
N ARG A 93 -6.43 3.78 11.45
CA ARG A 93 -7.67 4.54 11.30
C ARG A 93 -8.07 4.58 9.83
N LEU A 94 -7.13 4.93 8.95
CA LEU A 94 -7.38 5.02 7.52
C LEU A 94 -7.72 3.66 6.92
N ALA A 95 -6.97 2.61 7.24
CA ALA A 95 -7.24 1.26 6.77
C ALA A 95 -8.67 0.83 7.15
N ARG A 96 -9.09 1.07 8.40
CA ARG A 96 -10.48 0.80 8.84
C ARG A 96 -11.49 1.60 8.03
N GLU A 97 -11.30 2.91 7.93
CA GLU A 97 -12.27 3.80 7.27
C GLU A 97 -12.37 3.48 5.78
N TRP A 98 -11.26 3.37 5.07
CA TRP A 98 -11.25 3.10 3.63
C TRP A 98 -11.74 1.70 3.29
N SER A 99 -11.38 0.67 4.09
CA SER A 99 -11.88 -0.70 3.87
C SER A 99 -13.38 -0.85 4.15
N SER A 100 -13.96 0.02 4.99
CA SER A 100 -15.41 0.04 5.25
C SER A 100 -16.24 0.62 4.11
N ARG A 101 -15.61 1.33 3.16
CA ARG A 101 -16.30 1.93 2.02
C ARG A 101 -16.57 0.86 0.94
N PRO A 102 -17.76 0.88 0.32
CA PRO A 102 -18.11 -0.07 -0.75
C PRO A 102 -17.31 0.16 -2.03
N SER A 103 -16.81 1.38 -2.24
CA SER A 103 -15.96 1.75 -3.36
C SER A 103 -14.60 2.24 -2.84
N PRO A 104 -13.49 1.81 -3.44
CA PRO A 104 -12.16 2.34 -3.13
C PRO A 104 -11.97 3.76 -3.69
N PHE A 105 -12.72 4.15 -4.72
CA PHE A 105 -12.65 5.48 -5.32
C PHE A 105 -13.33 6.51 -4.40
N VAL A 106 -12.53 7.43 -3.88
CA VAL A 106 -12.96 8.53 -3.00
C VAL A 106 -12.68 9.88 -3.67
N ARG A 107 -13.25 10.98 -3.16
CA ARG A 107 -12.94 12.33 -3.63
C ARG A 107 -11.75 12.92 -2.87
N ALA A 108 -11.12 13.94 -3.43
CA ALA A 108 -10.08 14.70 -2.73
C ALA A 108 -10.65 15.30 -1.44
N GLY A 109 -9.91 15.15 -0.34
CA GLY A 109 -10.34 15.58 0.99
C GLY A 109 -11.30 14.65 1.74
N ASP A 110 -11.82 13.58 1.11
CA ASP A 110 -12.76 12.66 1.77
C ASP A 110 -12.10 11.77 2.85
N LEU A 111 -10.79 11.51 2.73
CA LEU A 111 -10.08 10.58 3.60
C LEU A 111 -8.88 11.21 4.30
N PHE A 112 -7.92 11.77 3.56
CA PHE A 112 -6.70 12.36 4.12
C PHE A 112 -5.99 13.25 3.11
N TRP A 113 -4.98 13.96 3.63
CA TRP A 113 -3.90 14.59 2.88
C TRP A 113 -2.54 14.16 3.45
N LEU A 114 -1.55 14.00 2.57
CA LEU A 114 -0.18 13.66 2.93
C LEU A 114 0.70 14.89 2.79
N ALA A 115 1.49 15.17 3.82
CA ALA A 115 2.63 16.05 3.71
C ALA A 115 3.89 15.19 3.74
N VAL A 116 4.79 15.41 2.78
CA VAL A 116 6.14 14.83 2.86
C VAL A 116 6.89 15.47 4.03
N THR A 117 7.66 14.64 4.74
CA THR A 117 8.62 15.12 5.72
C THR A 117 9.86 15.68 5.01
N PRO A 118 10.77 16.39 5.69
CA PRO A 118 12.03 16.81 5.07
C PRO A 118 12.85 15.65 4.46
N ALA A 119 12.78 14.46 5.05
CA ALA A 119 13.46 13.27 4.50
C ALA A 119 12.77 12.78 3.21
N GLY A 120 11.44 12.75 3.19
CA GLY A 120 10.67 12.40 1.99
C GLY A 120 10.83 13.43 0.87
N ASP A 121 10.82 14.72 1.19
CA ASP A 121 11.03 15.82 0.24
C ASP A 121 12.40 15.72 -0.44
N ALA A 122 13.46 15.41 0.32
CA ALA A 122 14.80 15.22 -0.25
C ALA A 122 14.85 14.09 -1.29
N ILE A 123 14.14 12.98 -1.04
CA ILE A 123 14.03 11.87 -2.00
C ILE A 123 13.21 12.31 -3.22
N GLY A 124 12.04 12.92 -3.01
CA GLY A 124 11.18 13.39 -4.11
C GLY A 124 11.87 14.39 -5.03
N ARG A 125 12.64 15.34 -4.47
CA ARG A 125 13.45 16.28 -5.25
C ARG A 125 14.60 15.60 -5.98
N ALA A 126 15.20 14.56 -5.41
CA ALA A 126 16.24 13.79 -6.09
C ALA A 126 15.68 13.01 -7.29
N VAL A 127 14.44 12.50 -7.20
CA VAL A 127 13.71 11.89 -8.33
C VAL A 127 13.53 12.91 -9.45
N TRP A 128 13.00 14.10 -9.15
CA TRP A 128 12.88 15.19 -10.12
C TRP A 128 14.22 15.57 -10.76
N ALA A 129 15.28 15.72 -9.96
CA ALA A 129 16.60 16.05 -10.48
C ALA A 129 17.21 14.97 -11.38
N ARG A 130 16.85 13.70 -11.17
CA ARG A 130 17.27 12.57 -12.03
C ARG A 130 16.56 12.60 -13.38
N GLU A 131 15.33 13.08 -13.40
CA GLU A 131 14.41 13.02 -14.54
C GLU A 131 14.23 14.35 -15.27
N ASP A 132 14.97 15.37 -14.85
CA ASP A 132 15.13 16.63 -15.57
C ASP A 132 16.39 16.59 -16.45
N PRO A 133 16.32 16.10 -17.69
CA PRO A 133 17.36 16.30 -18.67
C PRO A 133 17.02 17.48 -19.59
N ALA A 134 16.60 18.64 -19.09
CA ALA A 134 16.45 19.84 -19.93
C ALA A 134 15.59 19.67 -21.22
N SER A 135 14.66 18.73 -21.26
CA SER A 135 13.88 18.43 -22.45
C SER A 135 12.54 19.16 -22.45
N GLU A 136 12.46 20.12 -23.35
CA GLU A 136 11.25 20.80 -23.82
C GLU A 136 10.19 19.79 -24.33
N ASP A 137 8.92 20.07 -24.01
CA ASP A 137 7.72 19.77 -24.81
C ASP A 137 7.34 18.31 -25.16
N ASP A 138 7.49 17.34 -24.25
CA ASP A 138 6.64 16.14 -24.31
C ASP A 138 5.39 16.35 -23.45
N GLU A 139 4.34 16.87 -24.09
CA GLU A 139 2.98 16.97 -23.55
C GLU A 139 2.50 15.56 -23.15
N PHE A 140 2.57 15.25 -21.86
CA PHE A 140 2.06 14.00 -21.30
C PHE A 140 0.54 13.95 -21.53
N ASP A 141 0.12 13.19 -22.55
CA ASP A 141 -1.28 12.83 -22.75
C ASP A 141 -1.68 11.90 -21.59
N GLY A 142 -2.15 12.50 -20.50
CA GLY A 142 -2.51 11.85 -19.24
C GLY A 142 -3.70 10.91 -19.37
N ALA A 143 -3.58 9.91 -20.23
CA ALA A 143 -4.55 8.87 -20.44
C ALA A 143 -4.82 8.20 -19.09
N ALA A 144 -6.02 8.44 -18.56
CA ALA A 144 -6.43 7.90 -17.28
C ALA A 144 -6.26 6.37 -17.29
N VAL A 145 -5.59 5.84 -16.27
CA VAL A 145 -5.48 4.39 -16.07
C VAL A 145 -6.90 3.81 -16.06
N PRO A 146 -7.22 2.84 -16.95
CA PRO A 146 -8.56 2.27 -17.01
C PRO A 146 -8.96 1.72 -15.65
N ARG A 147 -10.06 2.24 -15.09
CA ARG A 147 -10.50 1.82 -13.76
C ARG A 147 -11.05 0.39 -13.82
N PRO A 148 -10.61 -0.50 -12.92
CA PRO A 148 -11.14 -1.85 -12.85
C PRO A 148 -12.61 -1.81 -12.46
N VAL A 149 -13.40 -2.65 -13.13
CA VAL A 149 -14.82 -2.83 -12.81
C VAL A 149 -14.93 -3.84 -11.65
N PRO A 150 -15.60 -3.49 -10.54
CA PRO A 150 -15.80 -4.42 -9.43
C PRO A 150 -16.50 -5.71 -9.89
N ARG A 151 -15.98 -6.87 -9.47
CA ARG A 151 -16.66 -8.15 -9.66
C ARG A 151 -17.39 -8.55 -8.39
N PRO A 152 -18.74 -8.56 -8.38
CA PRO A 152 -19.48 -8.92 -7.18
C PRO A 152 -19.31 -10.41 -6.86
N GLY A 153 -19.04 -10.71 -5.57
CA GLY A 153 -19.12 -12.07 -5.01
C GLY A 153 -17.84 -12.90 -5.02
N GLU A 154 -16.74 -12.43 -5.63
CA GLU A 154 -15.44 -13.09 -5.48
C GLU A 154 -14.82 -12.73 -4.11
N PRO A 155 -14.39 -13.72 -3.30
CA PRO A 155 -13.72 -13.45 -2.03
C PRO A 155 -12.52 -12.51 -2.24
N GLY A 156 -12.33 -11.59 -1.32
CA GLY A 156 -11.19 -10.68 -1.35
C GLY A 156 -9.91 -11.37 -0.89
N LEU A 157 -8.77 -10.75 -1.17
CA LEU A 157 -7.47 -11.24 -0.68
C LEU A 157 -7.43 -11.34 0.86
N GLY A 158 -8.13 -10.44 1.57
CA GLY A 158 -8.30 -10.53 3.02
C GLY A 158 -9.03 -11.80 3.47
N ASP A 159 -10.06 -12.24 2.75
CA ASP A 159 -10.79 -13.48 3.05
C ASP A 159 -9.91 -14.71 2.84
N GLU A 160 -9.09 -14.67 1.78
CA GLU A 160 -8.11 -15.73 1.49
C GLU A 160 -7.05 -15.84 2.59
N VAL A 161 -6.49 -14.70 3.03
CA VAL A 161 -5.52 -14.67 4.14
C VAL A 161 -6.15 -15.20 5.43
N LEU A 162 -7.40 -14.81 5.73
CA LEU A 162 -8.13 -15.32 6.89
C LEU A 162 -8.37 -16.83 6.80
N ALA A 163 -8.73 -17.34 5.61
CA ALA A 163 -8.91 -18.77 5.38
C ALA A 163 -7.60 -19.54 5.61
N LEU A 164 -6.47 -19.05 5.08
CA LEU A 164 -5.16 -19.64 5.32
C LEU A 164 -4.81 -19.67 6.82
N GLY A 165 -4.98 -18.53 7.50
CA GLY A 165 -4.59 -18.37 8.90
C GLY A 165 -5.53 -19.03 9.92
N SER A 166 -6.72 -19.47 9.48
CA SER A 166 -7.63 -20.28 10.31
C SER A 166 -7.07 -21.67 10.63
N SER A 167 -6.13 -22.16 9.80
CA SER A 167 -5.56 -23.52 9.91
C SER A 167 -4.13 -23.54 10.46
N ARG A 168 -3.42 -22.41 10.43
CA ARG A 168 -2.01 -22.31 10.82
C ARG A 168 -1.58 -20.88 11.10
N LEU A 169 -0.44 -20.71 11.77
CA LEU A 169 0.24 -19.42 11.81
C LEU A 169 0.76 -19.06 10.42
N LEU A 170 0.64 -17.78 10.06
CA LEU A 170 1.09 -17.26 8.77
C LEU A 170 2.46 -16.61 8.90
N ARG A 171 3.29 -16.83 7.89
CA ARG A 171 4.56 -16.13 7.67
C ARG A 171 4.39 -15.02 6.62
N PRO A 172 5.32 -14.06 6.55
CA PRO A 172 5.35 -13.08 5.45
C PRO A 172 5.24 -13.72 4.06
N GLY A 173 5.93 -14.85 3.84
CA GLY A 173 5.86 -15.58 2.57
C GLY A 173 4.44 -16.04 2.20
N ASP A 174 3.61 -16.44 3.17
CA ASP A 174 2.23 -16.85 2.89
C ASP A 174 1.37 -15.66 2.41
N LEU A 175 1.62 -14.46 2.94
CA LEU A 175 0.95 -13.23 2.51
C LEU A 175 1.39 -12.81 1.10
N LEU A 176 2.69 -12.93 0.81
CA LEU A 176 3.25 -12.64 -0.52
C LEU A 176 2.76 -13.63 -1.58
N ASP A 177 2.67 -14.92 -1.22
CA ASP A 177 2.12 -15.94 -2.10
C ASP A 177 0.65 -15.65 -2.42
N ALA A 178 -0.14 -15.22 -1.44
CA ALA A 178 -1.52 -14.78 -1.66
C ALA A 178 -1.58 -13.53 -2.55
N ALA A 179 -0.74 -12.52 -2.28
CA ALA A 179 -0.65 -11.30 -3.08
C ALA A 179 -0.28 -11.59 -4.55
N SER A 180 0.58 -12.58 -4.80
CA SER A 180 1.00 -12.96 -6.16
C SER A 180 -0.15 -13.48 -7.05
N ARG A 181 -1.24 -13.98 -6.43
CA ARG A 181 -2.43 -14.47 -7.15
C ARG A 181 -3.40 -13.36 -7.55
N SER A 182 -3.17 -12.13 -7.11
CA SER A 182 -4.07 -10.98 -7.36
C SER A 182 -3.87 -10.31 -8.73
N GLY A 183 -2.83 -10.71 -9.48
CA GLY A 183 -2.48 -10.12 -10.77
C GLY A 183 -1.62 -8.85 -10.68
N VAL A 184 -1.12 -8.51 -9.49
CA VAL A 184 -0.14 -7.43 -9.28
C VAL A 184 1.26 -7.86 -9.77
N ALA A 185 1.90 -6.96 -10.53
CA ALA A 185 3.21 -7.17 -11.10
C ALA A 185 4.31 -6.56 -10.20
N GLY A 186 5.52 -7.14 -10.26
CA GLY A 186 6.65 -6.70 -9.45
C GLY A 186 6.64 -7.24 -8.01
N GLN A 187 7.80 -7.24 -7.38
CA GLN A 187 7.96 -7.67 -5.99
C GLN A 187 7.46 -6.59 -5.02
N GLU A 188 7.88 -5.33 -5.21
CA GLU A 188 7.47 -4.18 -4.39
C GLU A 188 5.94 -4.13 -4.25
N SER A 189 5.23 -4.12 -5.37
CA SER A 189 3.77 -4.04 -5.39
C SER A 189 3.08 -5.20 -4.65
N ARG A 190 3.66 -6.41 -4.65
CA ARG A 190 3.12 -7.56 -3.89
C ARG A 190 3.36 -7.39 -2.40
N GLU A 191 4.51 -6.83 -2.00
CA GLU A 191 4.80 -6.49 -0.62
C GLU A 191 3.86 -5.41 -0.11
N LEU A 192 3.63 -4.35 -0.91
CA LEU A 192 2.66 -3.31 -0.60
C LEU A 192 1.24 -3.87 -0.48
N LEU A 193 0.81 -4.71 -1.42
CA LEU A 193 -0.49 -5.37 -1.32
C LEU A 193 -0.62 -6.21 -0.04
N ALA A 194 0.38 -7.04 0.26
CA ALA A 194 0.39 -7.87 1.46
C ALA A 194 0.34 -7.01 2.73
N LEU A 195 1.07 -5.89 2.76
CA LEU A 195 1.09 -4.97 3.90
C LEU A 195 -0.24 -4.24 4.07
N GLY A 196 -0.88 -3.85 2.96
CA GLY A 196 -2.20 -3.24 2.97
C GLY A 196 -3.31 -4.16 3.48
N VAL A 197 -3.32 -5.41 3.00
CA VAL A 197 -4.23 -6.44 3.52
C VAL A 197 -3.99 -6.68 5.00
N LEU A 198 -2.72 -6.80 5.42
CA LEU A 198 -2.37 -6.95 6.82
C LEU A 198 -2.87 -5.76 7.66
N ALA A 199 -2.67 -4.53 7.19
CA ALA A 199 -3.15 -3.32 7.85
C ALA A 199 -4.68 -3.32 8.03
N GLY A 200 -5.42 -3.70 6.99
CA GLY A 200 -6.88 -3.85 7.04
C GLY A 200 -7.32 -4.90 8.08
N LEU A 201 -6.67 -6.07 8.09
CA LEU A 201 -6.97 -7.14 9.04
C LEU A 201 -6.63 -6.75 10.49
N VAL A 202 -5.52 -6.05 10.71
CA VAL A 202 -5.13 -5.52 12.03
C VAL A 202 -6.12 -4.45 12.49
N ALA A 203 -6.50 -3.53 11.60
CA ALA A 203 -7.45 -2.46 11.89
C ALA A 203 -8.85 -3.00 12.25
N ALA A 204 -9.22 -4.16 11.69
CA ALA A 204 -10.43 -4.91 11.99
C ALA A 204 -10.31 -5.85 13.22
N GLY A 205 -9.13 -5.92 13.86
CA GLY A 205 -8.89 -6.79 15.02
C GLY A 205 -8.93 -8.28 14.69
N ARG A 206 -8.73 -8.66 13.43
CA ARG A 206 -8.84 -10.05 12.95
C ARG A 206 -7.54 -10.83 13.02
N VAL A 207 -6.42 -10.14 13.23
CA VAL A 207 -5.09 -10.75 13.33
C VAL A 207 -4.25 -10.10 14.42
N ARG A 208 -3.29 -10.85 14.94
CA ARG A 208 -2.21 -10.37 15.80
C ARG A 208 -0.84 -10.72 15.21
N MET A 209 0.13 -9.86 15.45
CA MET A 209 1.53 -10.07 15.05
C MET A 209 2.38 -10.44 16.26
N GLY A 210 3.39 -11.25 16.02
CA GLY A 210 4.26 -11.75 17.06
C GLY A 210 5.42 -12.54 16.49
N GLU A 211 6.00 -13.36 17.35
CA GLU A 211 7.06 -14.29 17.02
C GLU A 211 6.70 -15.70 17.50
N VAL A 212 7.43 -16.71 17.00
CA VAL A 212 7.34 -18.07 17.52
C VAL A 212 8.56 -18.32 18.40
N ALA A 213 8.32 -18.55 19.68
CA ALA A 213 9.33 -18.86 20.68
C ALA A 213 8.93 -20.17 21.39
N ALA A 214 9.87 -21.11 21.49
CA ALA A 214 9.61 -22.44 22.08
C ALA A 214 8.33 -23.11 21.54
N GLU A 215 8.20 -23.15 20.20
CA GLU A 215 7.06 -23.75 19.48
C GLU A 215 5.70 -23.07 19.73
N SER A 216 5.67 -21.95 20.44
CA SER A 216 4.45 -21.22 20.77
C SER A 216 4.46 -19.81 20.16
N PHE A 217 3.29 -19.36 19.71
CA PHE A 217 3.12 -17.98 19.28
C PHE A 217 3.09 -17.02 20.47
N VAL A 218 3.98 -16.03 20.46
CA VAL A 218 4.03 -14.96 21.44
C VAL A 218 3.70 -13.65 20.74
N ALA A 219 2.51 -13.11 21.02
CA ALA A 219 2.11 -11.81 20.51
C ALA A 219 3.01 -10.71 21.08
N TRP A 220 3.44 -9.77 20.23
CA TRP A 220 4.23 -8.64 20.70
C TRP A 220 3.42 -7.76 21.66
N GLN A 221 4.07 -7.31 22.73
CA GLN A 221 3.47 -6.44 23.76
C GLN A 221 3.59 -4.95 23.37
N VAL A 222 3.13 -4.62 22.16
CA VAL A 222 3.11 -3.25 21.63
C VAL A 222 1.73 -2.96 21.02
N PRO A 223 1.34 -1.68 20.89
CA PRO A 223 0.12 -1.32 20.18
C PRO A 223 0.05 -1.95 18.77
N PRO A 224 -1.13 -2.35 18.27
CA PRO A 224 -1.26 -2.97 16.94
C PRO A 224 -0.71 -2.10 15.80
N ALA A 225 -0.82 -0.78 15.94
CA ALA A 225 -0.25 0.21 15.04
C ALA A 225 1.28 0.07 14.96
N ASP A 226 1.95 0.01 16.12
CA ASP A 226 3.41 -0.11 16.19
C ASP A 226 3.90 -1.46 15.70
N ALA A 227 3.14 -2.52 15.97
CA ALA A 227 3.41 -3.84 15.42
C ALA A 227 3.35 -3.85 13.89
N LEU A 228 2.35 -3.21 13.28
CA LEU A 228 2.25 -3.07 11.83
C LEU A 228 3.43 -2.29 11.25
N LEU A 229 3.78 -1.15 11.84
CA LEU A 229 4.93 -0.35 11.38
C LEU A 229 6.24 -1.11 11.56
N ARG A 230 6.37 -1.95 12.60
CA ARG A 230 7.52 -2.83 12.77
C ARG A 230 7.63 -3.83 11.62
N VAL A 231 6.53 -4.47 11.22
CA VAL A 231 6.51 -5.38 10.06
C VAL A 231 6.90 -4.64 8.79
N ALA A 232 6.34 -3.46 8.55
CA ALA A 232 6.66 -2.63 7.39
C ALA A 232 8.17 -2.36 7.28
N ARG A 233 8.82 -1.92 8.37
CA ARG A 233 10.29 -1.67 8.39
C ARG A 233 11.12 -2.93 8.15
N LEU A 234 10.69 -4.07 8.69
CA LEU A 234 11.40 -5.33 8.51
C LEU A 234 11.34 -5.80 7.05
N TRP A 235 10.22 -5.55 6.36
CA TRP A 235 10.11 -5.80 4.92
C TRP A 235 10.95 -4.81 4.12
N SER A 236 11.01 -3.54 4.52
CA SER A 236 11.91 -2.55 3.93
C SER A 236 13.37 -2.97 3.94
N ALA A 237 13.85 -3.44 5.09
CA ALA A 237 15.24 -3.85 5.23
C ALA A 237 15.57 -5.10 4.38
N SER A 238 14.58 -5.94 4.09
CA SER A 238 14.75 -7.15 3.30
C SER A 238 15.01 -6.88 1.82
N GLU A 239 14.42 -5.82 1.26
CA GLU A 239 14.71 -5.36 -0.11
C GLU A 239 16.17 -4.91 -0.27
N ALA A 240 16.78 -4.38 0.81
CA ALA A 240 18.20 -4.05 0.87
C ALA A 240 19.12 -5.30 1.00
N GLY A 241 18.56 -6.51 0.93
CA GLY A 241 19.29 -7.78 0.87
C GLY A 241 19.19 -8.64 2.14
N ASP A 242 18.58 -8.16 3.23
CA ASP A 242 18.47 -8.90 4.49
C ASP A 242 17.09 -9.54 4.70
N ARG A 243 16.83 -10.62 3.97
CA ARG A 243 15.59 -11.42 4.12
C ARG A 243 15.45 -12.09 5.49
N SER A 244 16.51 -12.12 6.31
CA SER A 244 16.47 -12.76 7.62
C SER A 244 15.68 -11.92 8.64
N ALA A 245 15.64 -10.59 8.46
CA ALA A 245 14.93 -9.67 9.34
C ALA A 245 13.43 -9.97 9.41
N ALA A 246 12.81 -10.36 8.29
CA ALA A 246 11.40 -10.71 8.22
C ALA A 246 11.09 -12.13 8.74
N ALA A 247 12.09 -13.00 8.88
CA ALA A 247 11.88 -14.41 9.22
C ALA A 247 11.32 -14.64 10.64
N GLY A 248 11.49 -13.67 11.54
CA GLY A 248 10.95 -13.72 12.90
C GLY A 248 9.48 -13.29 13.02
N VAL A 249 8.88 -12.75 11.96
CA VAL A 249 7.50 -12.24 11.99
C VAL A 249 6.50 -13.37 11.76
N TRP A 250 5.51 -13.47 12.63
CA TRP A 250 4.38 -14.39 12.48
C TRP A 250 3.06 -13.65 12.68
N VAL A 251 2.04 -14.07 11.93
CA VAL A 251 0.68 -13.54 12.01
C VAL A 251 -0.26 -14.66 12.43
N ARG A 252 -1.04 -14.40 13.48
CA ARG A 252 -2.08 -15.29 13.98
C ARG A 252 -3.45 -14.69 13.66
N VAL A 253 -4.34 -15.46 13.05
CA VAL A 253 -5.75 -15.08 12.89
C VAL A 253 -6.46 -15.24 14.23
N GLU A 254 -7.14 -14.20 14.67
CA GLU A 254 -8.00 -14.24 15.83
C GLU A 254 -9.37 -14.76 15.38
N ASN A 255 -9.67 -16.01 15.73
CA ASN A 255 -11.05 -16.47 15.67
C ASN A 255 -11.83 -15.57 16.62
N GLY A 256 -12.84 -14.86 16.13
CA GLY A 256 -13.65 -13.92 16.90
C GLY A 256 -14.48 -14.62 17.97
N ALA A 257 -13.82 -15.32 18.89
CA ALA A 257 -14.38 -15.80 20.12
C ALA A 257 -14.81 -14.56 20.90
N GLU A 258 -16.13 -14.49 21.05
CA GLU A 258 -16.93 -13.56 21.85
C GLU A 258 -16.09 -12.79 22.88
N SER A 259 -16.11 -11.46 22.77
CA SER A 259 -15.68 -10.60 23.88
C SER A 259 -16.34 -11.12 25.17
N PRO A 260 -15.56 -11.46 26.22
CA PRO A 260 -16.11 -11.86 27.51
C PRO A 260 -16.93 -10.73 28.16
#